data_AF-A0A7W7ZIK1-F1
#
_entry.id   AF-A0A7W7ZIK1-F1
#
_cell.length_a   1.000
_cell.length_b   1.000
_cell.length_c   1.000
_cell.angle_alpha   90.00
_cell.angle_beta   90.00
_cell.angle_gamma   90.00
#
_symmetry.space_group_name_H-M   'P 1'
#
loop_
_entity.id
_entity.type
_entity.pdbx_description
1 polymer ?
#
loop_
_entity_poly.entity_id
_entity_poly.type
_entity_poly.pdbx_seq_one_letter_code
_entity_poly.pdbx_strand_id
1 'polypeptide(L)'
;MTVAEFEASDGRFDQPAVHALWLAGRGEWEHAHEIAQSEESREGAWVHAYLHRAEGDTSNASYWYRRAGRPAGTGDLRAEWEAIVTELLNQDS
;
A
#
# COMPACT_ATOMS: atom_id res chain seq x y z
N MET A 1 1.05 4.99 15.61
CA MET A 1 2.04 3.94 15.34
C MET A 1 3.05 4.51 14.36
N THR A 2 4.36 4.43 14.65
CA THR A 2 5.42 4.83 13.71
C THR A 2 5.63 3.75 12.64
N VAL A 3 6.29 4.09 11.53
CA VAL A 3 6.66 3.10 10.49
C VAL A 3 7.50 1.97 11.07
N ALA A 4 8.46 2.27 11.96
CA ALA A 4 9.29 1.24 12.59
C ALA A 4 8.47 0.30 13.50
N GLU A 5 7.51 0.84 14.25
CA GLU A 5 6.58 0.03 15.06
C GLU A 5 5.65 -0.81 14.17
N PHE A 6 5.21 -0.25 13.05
CA PHE A 6 4.39 -0.96 12.06
C PHE A 6 5.14 -2.16 11.47
N GLU A 7 6.40 -1.97 11.08
CA GLU A 7 7.25 -3.06 10.56
C GLU A 7 7.54 -4.14 11.59
N ALA A 8 7.75 -3.75 12.85
CA ALA A 8 8.02 -4.64 13.96
C ALA A 8 6.76 -5.32 14.54
N SER A 9 5.56 -4.92 14.10
CA SER A 9 4.29 -5.48 14.59
C SER A 9 4.09 -6.94 14.20
N ASP A 10 3.09 -7.58 14.80
CA ASP A 10 2.69 -8.96 14.51
C ASP A 10 1.74 -9.08 13.30
N GLY A 11 1.52 -8.00 12.55
CA GLY A 11 0.72 -7.99 11.32
C GLY A 11 -0.80 -7.99 11.53
N ARG A 12 -1.29 -7.79 12.76
CA ARG A 12 -2.74 -7.74 13.03
C ARG A 12 -3.32 -6.36 12.73
N PHE A 13 -3.71 -6.12 11.49
CA PHE A 13 -4.40 -4.90 11.07
C PHE A 13 -5.82 -5.21 10.58
N ASP A 14 -6.81 -4.53 11.16
CA ASP A 14 -8.23 -4.69 10.77
C ASP A 14 -8.53 -4.07 9.40
N GLN A 15 -7.69 -3.12 8.95
CA GLN A 15 -7.81 -2.51 7.63
C GLN A 15 -7.05 -3.32 6.58
N PRO A 16 -7.73 -3.79 5.52
CA PRO A 16 -7.09 -4.56 4.45
C PRO A 16 -5.93 -3.81 3.78
N ALA A 17 -6.08 -2.51 3.50
CA ALA A 17 -5.02 -1.73 2.84
C ALA A 17 -3.73 -1.64 3.69
N VAL A 18 -3.88 -1.43 5.01
CA VAL A 18 -2.75 -1.40 5.96
C VAL A 18 -2.09 -2.78 6.05
N HIS A 19 -2.89 -3.85 6.13
CA HIS A 19 -2.37 -5.22 6.13
C HIS A 19 -1.61 -5.56 4.83
N ALA A 20 -2.14 -5.16 3.67
CA ALA A 20 -1.47 -5.36 2.38
C ALA A 20 -0.11 -4.66 2.31
N LEU A 21 0.01 -3.43 2.84
CA LEU A 21 1.31 -2.74 2.93
C LEU A 21 2.29 -3.45 3.86
N TRP A 22 1.81 -4.02 4.96
CA TRP A 22 2.65 -4.77 5.90
C TRP A 22 3.25 -6.00 5.22
N LEU A 23 2.43 -6.74 4.46
CA LEU A 23 2.88 -7.88 3.64
C LEU A 23 3.88 -7.44 2.56
N ALA A 24 3.58 -6.34 1.86
CA ALA A 24 4.48 -5.79 0.85
C ALA A 24 5.85 -5.41 1.41
N GLY A 25 5.90 -4.80 2.61
CA GLY A 25 7.15 -4.47 3.30
C GLY A 25 8.00 -5.70 3.66
N ARG A 26 7.39 -6.89 3.72
CA ARG A 26 8.04 -8.18 3.99
C ARG A 26 8.37 -8.96 2.72
N GLY A 27 8.04 -8.41 1.54
CA GLY A 27 8.22 -9.08 0.26
C GLY A 27 7.15 -10.12 -0.06
N GLU A 28 6.04 -10.16 0.69
CA GLU A 28 4.90 -11.05 0.46
C GLU A 28 3.95 -10.44 -0.59
N TRP A 29 4.47 -10.22 -1.79
CA TRP A 29 3.82 -9.42 -2.85
C TRP A 29 2.51 -10.03 -3.36
N GLU A 30 2.42 -11.36 -3.49
CA GLU A 30 1.21 -12.05 -3.96
C GLU A 30 0.06 -11.85 -2.98
N HIS A 31 0.28 -12.14 -1.71
CA HIS A 31 -0.72 -11.93 -0.66
C HIS A 31 -1.11 -10.44 -0.52
N ALA A 32 -0.14 -9.52 -0.70
CA ALA A 32 -0.44 -8.09 -0.70
C ALA A 32 -1.40 -7.71 -1.84
N HIS A 33 -1.22 -8.27 -3.04
CA HIS A 33 -2.12 -8.07 -4.17
C HIS A 33 -3.51 -8.63 -3.91
N GLU A 34 -3.61 -9.85 -3.37
CA GLU A 34 -4.90 -10.48 -3.07
C GLU A 34 -5.75 -9.60 -2.13
N ILE A 35 -5.13 -9.11 -1.04
CA ILE A 35 -5.80 -8.24 -0.09
C ILE A 35 -6.18 -6.91 -0.74
N ALA A 36 -5.23 -6.23 -1.40
CA ALA A 36 -5.48 -4.93 -2.03
C ALA A 36 -6.53 -4.99 -3.15
N GLN A 37 -6.62 -6.12 -3.86
CA GLN A 37 -7.62 -6.34 -4.90
C GLN A 37 -9.03 -6.61 -4.33
N SER A 38 -9.10 -7.35 -3.22
CA SER A 38 -10.38 -7.65 -2.55
C SER A 38 -11.02 -6.43 -1.89
N GLU A 39 -10.22 -5.41 -1.61
CA GLU A 39 -10.62 -4.18 -0.95
C GLU A 39 -11.07 -3.12 -1.97
N GLU A 40 -12.38 -2.90 -2.10
CA GLU A 40 -12.96 -1.98 -3.08
C GLU A 40 -12.95 -0.49 -2.65
N SER A 41 -12.00 -0.09 -1.81
CA SER A 41 -11.82 1.29 -1.33
C SER A 41 -10.77 2.06 -2.12
N ARG A 42 -10.65 3.37 -1.83
CA ARG A 42 -9.62 4.22 -2.44
C ARG A 42 -8.24 3.88 -1.89
N GLU A 43 -8.20 3.46 -0.64
CA GLU A 43 -7.02 3.02 0.09
C GLU A 43 -6.51 1.70 -0.49
N GLY A 44 -7.39 0.71 -0.70
CA GLY A 44 -7.06 -0.54 -1.40
C GLY A 44 -6.51 -0.28 -2.81
N ALA A 45 -7.18 0.58 -3.58
CA ALA A 45 -6.71 1.00 -4.90
C ALA A 45 -5.33 1.70 -4.86
N TRP A 46 -5.05 2.49 -3.82
CA TRP A 46 -3.76 3.17 -3.69
C TRP A 46 -2.63 2.18 -3.42
N VAL A 47 -2.86 1.23 -2.52
CA VAL A 47 -1.89 0.16 -2.23
C VAL A 47 -1.64 -0.68 -3.47
N HIS A 48 -2.69 -1.07 -4.20
CA HIS A 48 -2.56 -1.81 -5.46
C HIS A 48 -1.73 -1.03 -6.51
N ALA A 49 -1.90 0.29 -6.57
CA ALA A 49 -1.10 1.14 -7.45
C ALA A 49 0.39 1.12 -7.09
N TYR A 50 0.71 1.15 -5.80
CA TYR A 50 2.08 1.03 -5.31
C TYR A 50 2.69 -0.34 -5.66
N LEU A 51 1.96 -1.44 -5.47
CA LEU A 51 2.46 -2.79 -5.76
C LEU A 51 2.87 -2.93 -7.22
N HIS A 52 2.00 -2.55 -8.16
CA HIS A 52 2.35 -2.59 -9.59
C HIS A 52 3.48 -1.62 -9.96
N ARG A 53 3.59 -0.48 -9.27
CA ARG A 53 4.73 0.42 -9.47
C ARG A 53 6.04 -0.26 -9.05
N ALA A 54 6.04 -0.97 -7.93
CA ALA A 54 7.20 -1.72 -7.43
C ALA A 54 7.61 -2.85 -8.40
N GLU A 55 6.65 -3.45 -9.10
CA GLU A 55 6.88 -4.47 -10.14
C GLU A 55 7.31 -3.89 -11.50
N GLY A 56 7.22 -2.57 -11.68
CA GLY A 56 7.50 -1.90 -12.96
C GLY A 56 6.33 -1.90 -13.96
N ASP A 57 5.14 -2.37 -13.57
CA ASP A 57 3.92 -2.28 -14.37
C ASP A 57 3.30 -0.88 -14.28
N THR A 58 3.94 0.06 -14.98
CA THR A 58 3.55 1.46 -15.00
C THR A 58 2.12 1.71 -15.52
N SER A 59 1.63 0.86 -16.43
CA SER A 59 0.30 1.03 -17.02
C SER A 59 -0.80 0.65 -16.04
N ASN A 60 -0.66 -0.49 -15.36
CA ASN A 60 -1.61 -0.88 -14.31
C ASN A 60 -1.48 0.01 -13.08
N ALA A 61 -0.26 0.33 -12.65
CA ALA A 61 -0.05 1.30 -11.56
C ALA A 61 -0.82 2.61 -11.83
N SER A 62 -0.71 3.15 -13.05
CA SER A 62 -1.43 4.37 -13.45
C SER A 62 -2.96 4.21 -13.40
N TYR A 63 -3.50 3.05 -13.77
CA TYR A 63 -4.93 2.76 -13.65
C TYR A 63 -5.38 2.81 -12.19
N TRP A 64 -4.63 2.18 -11.29
CA TRP A 64 -4.98 2.12 -9.87
C TRP A 64 -4.78 3.46 -9.15
N TYR A 65 -3.74 4.24 -9.47
CA TYR A 65 -3.59 5.61 -8.95
C TYR A 65 -4.80 6.48 -9.30
N ARG A 66 -5.29 6.39 -10.54
CA ARG A 66 -6.52 7.09 -10.96
C ARG A 66 -7.74 6.63 -10.15
N ARG A 67 -7.88 5.33 -9.90
CA ARG A 67 -8.98 4.76 -9.10
C ARG A 67 -8.91 5.19 -7.63
N ALA A 68 -7.71 5.31 -7.06
CA ALA A 68 -7.47 5.86 -5.73
C ALA A 68 -7.76 7.37 -5.65
N GLY A 69 -7.79 8.07 -6.79
CA GLY A 69 -7.85 9.53 -6.84
C GLY A 69 -6.60 10.18 -6.25
N ARG A 70 -5.44 9.54 -6.43
CA ARG A 70 -4.12 9.99 -5.97
C ARG A 70 -3.18 10.17 -7.18
N PRO A 71 -2.25 11.13 -7.15
CA PRO A 71 -1.18 11.19 -8.15
C PRO A 71 -0.30 9.94 -8.04
N ALA A 72 0.36 9.58 -9.14
CA ALA A 72 1.34 8.50 -9.12
C ALA A 72 2.54 8.86 -8.24
N GLY A 73 3.05 7.86 -7.51
CA GLY A 73 4.32 7.94 -6.80
C GLY A 73 5.48 8.35 -7.70
N THR A 74 6.37 9.15 -7.13
CA THR A 74 7.61 9.57 -7.81
C THR A 74 8.81 9.28 -6.92
N GLY A 75 9.97 9.05 -7.55
CA GLY A 75 11.22 8.82 -6.83
C GLY A 75 11.33 7.42 -6.22
N ASP A 76 11.82 7.34 -4.99
CA ASP A 76 12.16 6.10 -4.31
C ASP A 76 10.90 5.30 -3.88
N LEU A 77 10.92 3.98 -4.10
CA LEU A 77 9.80 3.09 -3.75
C LEU A 77 9.62 2.98 -2.24
N ARG A 78 10.71 2.94 -1.48
CA ARG A 78 10.64 2.82 -0.03
C ARG A 78 10.04 4.09 0.58
N ALA A 79 10.49 5.27 0.15
CA ALA A 79 9.93 6.54 0.61
C ALA A 79 8.43 6.67 0.29
N GLU A 80 7.99 6.20 -0.88
CA GLU A 80 6.56 6.15 -1.19
C GLU A 80 5.81 5.21 -0.24
N TRP A 81 6.30 3.98 -0.06
CA TRP A 81 5.67 3.02 0.85
C TRP A 81 5.52 3.57 2.27
N GLU A 82 6.57 4.20 2.81
CA GLU A 82 6.54 4.82 4.14
C GLU A 82 5.50 5.95 4.24
N ALA A 83 5.35 6.73 3.16
CA ALA A 83 4.34 7.78 3.10
C ALA A 83 2.91 7.22 3.07
N ILE A 84 2.67 6.13 2.33
CA ILE A 84 1.36 5.45 2.31
C ILE A 84 1.04 4.88 3.69
N VAL A 85 1.98 4.15 4.29
CA VAL A 85 1.83 3.59 5.65
C VAL A 85 1.51 4.68 6.65
N THR A 86 2.26 5.79 6.62
CA THR A 86 2.05 6.92 7.54
C THR A 86 0.67 7.55 7.37
N GLU A 87 0.24 7.79 6.13
CA GLU A 87 -1.07 8.37 5.86
C GLU A 87 -2.19 7.44 6.36
N LEU A 88 -2.16 6.15 6.00
CA LEU A 88 -3.23 5.22 6.35
C LEU A 88 -3.31 5.01 7.87
N LEU A 89 -2.19 4.87 8.57
CA LEU A 89 -2.20 4.74 10.04
C LEU A 89 -2.75 5.98 10.78
N ASN A 90 -2.71 7.15 10.15
CA ASN A 90 -3.24 8.38 10.73
C ASN A 90 -4.75 8.58 10.47
N GLN A 91 -5.33 7.85 9.52
CA GLN A 91 -6.76 7.96 9.19
C GLN A 91 -7.67 7.27 10.22
N ASP A 92 -7.12 6.41 11.09
CA ASP A 92 -7.86 5.74 12.20
C ASP A 92 -7.73 6.42 13.57
N SER A 93 -7.07 7.58 13.63
CA SER A 93 -6.84 8.31 14.88
C SER A 93 -7.93 9.34 15.18
#